data_AF-A0A7K6BE25-F1
#
_entry.id   AF-A0A7K6BE25-F1
#
_cell.length_a   1.000
_cell.length_b   1.000
_cell.length_c   1.000
_cell.angle_alpha   90.00
_cell.angle_beta   90.00
_cell.angle_gamma   90.00
#
_symmetry.space_group_name_H-M   'P 1'
#
loop_
_entity.id
_entity.type
_entity.pdbx_description
1 polymer ?
#
loop_
_entity_poly.entity_id
_entity_poly.type
_entity_poly.pdbx_seq_one_letter_code
_entity_poly.pdbx_strand_id
1 'polypeptide(L)'
;VQEKCDYDLVTPLALLFYYAVLYAPHFPPGSDLLLKAASIYHSFLTWPVPYCDIFRELLTFINNELKAPGISFQRLVRTEQGLPVKNYQSSTVTVLLLNRSEVQSEFLSIAEKLSTSEHPPHATFVMLLEHLYQANFGTHCDLENLHRLLKSKTLEELSEIYASAADAQEIAASSSDPVLSRERLHTMLRDIAGAAFFPAITGETQPRKLHTIPIPTARCYTYSWDQDNFGKWERVPI
;
A
#
# COMPACT_ATOMS: atom_id res chain seq x y z
N VAL A 1 15.92 27.55 20.25
CA VAL A 1 16.06 26.07 20.33
C VAL A 1 15.92 25.45 18.94
N GLN A 2 14.96 25.88 18.13
CA GLN A 2 14.73 25.38 16.77
C GLN A 2 15.90 25.65 15.78
N GLU A 3 16.58 26.79 15.87
CA GLU A 3 17.73 27.14 14.99
C GLU A 3 19.02 26.33 15.21
N LYS A 4 19.12 25.51 16.27
CA LYS A 4 20.34 24.76 16.61
C LYS A 4 20.22 23.25 16.44
N CYS A 5 19.07 22.76 15.99
CA CYS A 5 18.80 21.34 15.88
C CYS A 5 18.45 21.02 14.43
N ASP A 6 19.14 20.03 13.86
CA ASP A 6 18.98 19.56 12.48
C ASP A 6 17.68 18.76 12.29
N TYR A 7 16.57 19.27 12.83
CA TYR A 7 15.25 18.63 12.75
C TYR A 7 14.79 18.45 11.30
N ASP A 8 15.20 19.36 10.42
CA ASP A 8 14.82 19.38 9.00
C ASP A 8 15.38 18.20 8.20
N LEU A 9 16.47 17.57 8.68
CA LEU A 9 17.07 16.39 8.03
C LEU A 9 16.36 15.08 8.39
N VAL A 10 15.63 15.05 9.50
CA VAL A 10 15.04 13.79 9.99
C VAL A 10 13.73 13.46 9.27
N THR A 11 12.94 14.46 8.88
CA THR A 11 11.70 14.23 8.12
C THR A 11 11.96 13.54 6.77
N PRO A 12 12.92 13.99 5.92
CA PRO A 12 13.28 13.27 4.70
C PRO A 12 13.72 11.83 4.94
N LEU A 13 14.45 11.55 6.03
CA LEU A 13 14.88 10.20 6.38
C LEU A 13 13.71 9.31 6.82
N ALA A 14 12.76 9.86 7.58
CA ALA A 14 11.54 9.17 7.96
C ALA A 14 10.68 8.81 6.73
N LEU A 15 10.55 9.74 5.78
CA LEU A 15 9.87 9.50 4.51
C LEU A 15 10.59 8.44 3.66
N LEU A 16 11.92 8.53 3.56
CA LEU A 16 12.71 7.53 2.84
C LEU A 16 12.52 6.13 3.45
N PHE A 17 12.52 6.01 4.78
CA PHE A 17 12.24 4.76 5.46
C PHE A 17 10.83 4.26 5.18
N TYR A 18 9.82 5.13 5.27
CA TYR A 18 8.43 4.80 4.96
C TYR A 18 8.31 4.20 3.55
N TYR A 19 8.85 4.86 2.53
CA TYR A 19 8.84 4.36 1.17
C TYR A 19 9.66 3.07 1.00
N ALA A 20 10.83 2.98 1.62
CA ALA A 20 11.65 1.77 1.56
C ALA A 20 10.91 0.54 2.13
N VAL A 21 10.14 0.72 3.21
CA VAL A 21 9.28 -0.33 3.77
C VAL A 21 8.09 -0.63 2.87
N LEU A 22 7.46 0.39 2.31
CA LEU A 22 6.31 0.26 1.41
C LEU A 22 6.65 -0.52 0.11
N TYR A 23 7.85 -0.34 -0.41
CA TYR A 23 8.36 -1.04 -1.61
C TYR A 23 9.04 -2.38 -1.30
N ALA A 24 9.22 -2.72 -0.02
CA ALA A 24 9.88 -3.95 0.36
C ALA A 24 8.99 -5.15 0.00
N PRO A 25 9.46 -6.10 -0.83
CA PRO A 25 8.61 -7.18 -1.31
C PRO A 25 8.23 -8.19 -0.23
N HIS A 26 9.04 -8.31 0.83
CA HIS A 26 8.79 -9.21 1.96
C HIS A 26 9.71 -8.86 3.15
N PHE A 27 9.16 -8.89 4.36
CA PHE A 27 9.94 -8.87 5.60
C PHE A 27 9.98 -10.26 6.23
N PRO A 28 11.15 -10.90 6.34
CA PRO A 28 11.27 -12.20 7.01
C PRO A 28 10.74 -12.14 8.46
N PRO A 29 10.04 -13.17 8.95
CA PRO A 29 9.50 -13.18 10.31
C PRO A 29 10.57 -13.09 11.41
N GLY A 30 11.80 -13.53 11.13
CA GLY A 30 12.94 -13.38 12.03
C GLY A 30 13.69 -12.05 11.92
N SER A 31 13.24 -11.11 11.07
CA SER A 31 13.89 -9.80 10.90
C SER A 31 13.56 -8.88 12.07
N ASP A 32 14.58 -8.28 12.68
CA ASP A 32 14.43 -7.28 13.74
C ASP A 32 14.45 -5.84 13.21
N LEU A 33 14.50 -5.63 11.89
CA LEU A 33 14.65 -4.30 11.27
C LEU A 33 13.54 -3.35 11.70
N LEU A 34 12.27 -3.77 11.57
CA LEU A 34 11.12 -2.95 11.93
C LEU A 34 11.05 -2.69 13.45
N LEU A 35 11.46 -3.65 14.27
CA LEU A 35 11.52 -3.48 15.73
C LEU A 35 12.61 -2.48 16.14
N LYS A 36 13.79 -2.55 15.52
CA LYS A 36 14.87 -1.58 15.71
C LYS A 36 14.44 -0.18 15.27
N ALA A 37 13.80 -0.08 14.10
CA ALA A 37 13.28 1.18 13.59
C ALA A 37 12.23 1.77 14.56
N ALA A 38 11.29 0.96 15.05
CA ALA A 38 10.31 1.40 16.04
C ALA A 38 10.98 1.90 17.34
N SER A 39 12.00 1.19 17.83
CA SER A 39 12.75 1.62 19.01
C SER A 39 13.44 2.99 18.81
N ILE A 40 14.06 3.20 17.64
CA ILE A 40 14.68 4.49 17.30
C ILE A 40 13.62 5.59 17.21
N TYR A 41 12.54 5.36 16.44
CA TYR A 41 11.52 6.39 16.22
C TYR A 41 10.74 6.75 17.48
N HIS A 42 10.63 5.83 18.44
CA HIS A 42 10.04 6.11 19.75
C HIS A 42 10.81 7.20 20.51
N SER A 43 12.13 7.30 20.34
CA SER A 43 12.93 8.35 21.00
C SER A 43 12.54 9.77 20.55
N PHE A 44 12.05 9.91 19.32
CA PHE A 44 11.63 11.19 18.75
C PHE A 44 10.22 11.62 19.15
N LEU A 45 9.46 10.81 19.89
CA LEU A 45 8.15 11.22 20.43
C LEU A 45 8.25 12.35 21.47
N THR A 46 9.45 12.60 21.98
CA THR A 46 9.75 13.69 22.92
C THR A 46 10.00 15.03 22.22
N TRP A 47 10.07 15.05 20.88
CA TRP A 47 10.32 16.25 20.10
C TRP A 47 9.09 17.16 20.03
N PRO A 48 9.26 18.46 19.72
CA PRO A 48 8.13 19.36 19.57
C PRO A 48 7.27 19.01 18.34
N VAL A 49 6.02 19.47 18.35
CA VAL A 49 5.11 19.44 17.19
C VAL A 49 5.72 20.27 16.04
N PRO A 50 5.63 19.82 14.76
CA PRO A 50 4.88 18.65 14.27
C PRO A 50 5.67 17.34 14.25
N TYR A 51 6.95 17.34 14.64
CA TYR A 51 7.84 16.19 14.44
C TYR A 51 7.37 14.96 15.22
N CYS A 52 6.93 15.11 16.48
CA CYS A 52 6.44 13.98 17.28
C CYS A 52 5.22 13.30 16.65
N ASP A 53 4.37 14.02 15.92
CA ASP A 53 3.18 13.47 15.28
C ASP A 53 3.55 12.65 14.05
N ILE A 54 4.52 13.10 13.25
CA ILE A 54 5.08 12.31 12.14
C ILE A 54 5.63 10.98 12.65
N PHE A 55 6.38 10.97 13.76
CA PHE A 55 6.91 9.72 14.31
C PHE A 55 5.84 8.85 14.95
N ARG A 56 4.76 9.43 15.50
CA ARG A 56 3.61 8.68 15.98
C ARG A 56 2.91 7.95 14.84
N GLU A 57 2.70 8.62 13.71
CA GLU A 57 2.15 8.00 12.50
C GLU A 57 3.07 6.90 11.97
N LEU A 58 4.39 7.14 11.94
CA LEU A 58 5.35 6.15 11.50
C LEU A 58 5.40 4.91 12.40
N LEU A 59 5.26 5.09 13.71
CA LEU A 59 5.17 3.98 14.67
C LEU A 59 3.89 3.18 14.47
N THR A 60 2.76 3.84 14.20
CA THR A 60 1.50 3.16 13.82
C THR A 60 1.67 2.37 12.52
N PHE A 61 2.33 2.95 11.52
CA PHE A 61 2.68 2.28 10.27
C PHE A 61 3.52 1.02 10.52
N ILE A 62 4.63 1.14 11.27
CA ILE A 62 5.50 0.00 11.59
C ILE A 62 4.73 -1.09 12.35
N ASN A 63 3.90 -0.70 13.31
CA ASN A 63 3.09 -1.63 14.08
C ASN A 63 2.08 -2.40 13.22
N ASN A 64 1.49 -1.74 12.22
CA ASN A 64 0.61 -2.39 11.25
C ASN A 64 1.39 -3.37 10.36
N GLU A 65 2.56 -3.00 9.86
CA GLU A 65 3.42 -3.88 9.03
C GLU A 65 3.93 -5.11 9.80
N LEU A 66 4.21 -4.96 11.10
CA LEU A 66 4.60 -6.09 11.96
C LEU A 66 3.47 -7.12 12.12
N LYS A 67 2.21 -6.66 12.20
CA LYS A 67 1.02 -7.50 12.37
C LYS A 67 0.52 -8.09 11.06
N ALA A 68 0.51 -7.29 10.00
CA ALA A 68 -0.04 -7.61 8.70
C ALA A 68 0.91 -7.10 7.60
N PRO A 69 1.92 -7.89 7.21
CA PRO A 69 2.88 -7.50 6.19
C PRO A 69 2.21 -7.04 4.89
N GLY A 70 2.65 -5.89 4.39
CA GLY A 70 2.17 -5.28 3.16
C GLY A 70 0.84 -4.54 3.28
N ILE A 71 0.22 -4.45 4.46
CA ILE A 71 -1.09 -3.80 4.63
C ILE A 71 -1.07 -2.33 4.20
N SER A 72 0.03 -1.62 4.39
CA SER A 72 0.10 -0.20 4.05
C SER A 72 0.07 0.02 2.53
N PHE A 73 0.76 -0.83 1.77
CA PHE A 73 0.68 -0.85 0.31
C PHE A 73 -0.76 -1.12 -0.13
N GLN A 74 -1.39 -2.13 0.48
CA GLN A 74 -2.75 -2.55 0.14
C GLN A 74 -3.77 -1.43 0.40
N ARG A 75 -3.68 -0.78 1.56
CA ARG A 75 -4.52 0.37 1.91
C ARG A 75 -4.31 1.53 0.93
N LEU A 76 -3.06 1.91 0.66
CA LEU A 76 -2.72 3.02 -0.25
C LEU A 76 -3.30 2.80 -1.65
N VAL A 77 -2.98 1.66 -2.27
CA VAL A 77 -3.43 1.36 -3.63
C VAL A 77 -4.95 1.23 -3.68
N ARG A 78 -5.57 0.59 -2.69
CA ARG A 78 -7.03 0.50 -2.59
C ARG A 78 -7.68 1.89 -2.54
N THR A 79 -7.16 2.79 -1.70
CA THR A 79 -7.71 4.14 -1.55
C THR A 79 -7.54 4.98 -2.81
N GLU A 80 -6.36 4.92 -3.44
CA GLU A 80 -6.04 5.73 -4.63
C GLU A 80 -6.72 5.23 -5.91
N GLN A 81 -7.00 3.92 -6.00
CA GLN A 81 -7.71 3.32 -7.13
C GLN A 81 -9.22 3.26 -6.91
N GLY A 82 -9.72 3.63 -5.72
CA GLY A 82 -11.14 3.63 -5.40
C GLY A 82 -11.77 2.23 -5.40
N LEU A 83 -11.02 1.21 -4.97
CA LEU A 83 -11.53 -0.18 -4.96
C LEU A 83 -12.46 -0.40 -3.76
N PRO A 84 -13.71 -0.86 -3.97
CA PRO A 84 -14.65 -1.10 -2.89
C PRO A 84 -14.28 -2.38 -2.11
N VAL A 85 -14.25 -2.29 -0.78
CA VAL A 85 -14.18 -3.46 0.12
C VAL A 85 -15.32 -3.37 1.12
N LYS A 86 -15.94 -4.52 1.44
CA LYS A 86 -17.21 -4.62 2.17
C LYS A 86 -17.24 -3.85 3.50
N ASN A 87 -16.11 -3.72 4.18
CA ASN A 87 -16.03 -3.14 5.53
C ASN A 87 -15.21 -1.84 5.62
N TYR A 88 -14.55 -1.43 4.52
CA TYR A 88 -13.63 -0.29 4.53
C TYR A 88 -13.85 0.55 3.27
N GLN A 89 -14.58 1.66 3.43
CA GLN A 89 -14.80 2.63 2.37
C GLN A 89 -13.96 3.86 2.67
N SER A 90 -12.77 3.90 2.09
CA SER A 90 -11.94 5.10 2.05
C SER A 90 -11.45 5.24 0.62
N SER A 91 -11.77 6.34 -0.02
CA SER A 91 -11.23 6.71 -1.33
C SER A 91 -10.40 7.97 -1.17
N THR A 92 -9.28 8.01 -1.89
CA THR A 92 -8.40 9.17 -1.97
C THR A 92 -8.32 9.56 -3.42
N VAL A 93 -8.67 10.81 -3.70
CA VAL A 93 -8.65 11.35 -5.06
C VAL A 93 -7.55 12.39 -5.15
N THR A 94 -6.65 12.24 -6.12
CA THR A 94 -5.64 13.25 -6.41
C THR A 94 -6.18 14.22 -7.46
N VAL A 95 -6.09 15.52 -7.17
CA VAL A 95 -6.54 16.57 -8.09
C VAL A 95 -5.36 17.47 -8.44
N LEU A 96 -5.07 17.58 -9.74
CA LEU A 96 -4.10 18.49 -10.31
C LEU A 96 -4.80 19.78 -10.72
N LEU A 97 -4.55 20.84 -9.95
CA LEU A 97 -5.02 22.18 -10.27
C LEU A 97 -3.93 22.91 -11.06
N LEU A 98 -4.18 23.14 -12.35
CA LEU A 98 -3.19 23.72 -13.26
C LEU A 98 -3.72 25.00 -13.88
N ASN A 99 -2.90 26.04 -13.91
CA ASN A 99 -3.13 27.20 -14.76
C ASN A 99 -2.51 26.92 -16.13
N ARG A 100 -3.34 26.77 -17.17
CA ARG A 100 -2.88 26.43 -18.52
C ARG A 100 -2.00 27.52 -19.14
N SER A 101 -2.04 28.75 -18.62
CA SER A 101 -1.21 29.86 -19.11
C SER A 101 0.19 29.91 -18.48
N GLU A 102 0.39 29.27 -17.33
CA GLU A 102 1.67 29.30 -16.59
C GLU A 102 2.47 27.99 -16.69
N VAL A 103 1.83 26.89 -17.09
CA VAL A 103 2.42 25.55 -17.15
C VAL A 103 2.80 25.20 -18.58
N GLN A 104 4.02 24.67 -18.79
CA GLN A 104 4.49 24.26 -20.11
C GLN A 104 3.65 23.09 -20.67
N SER A 105 3.56 23.01 -22.01
CA SER A 105 2.74 22.03 -22.73
C SER A 105 3.06 20.58 -22.39
N GLU A 106 4.31 20.27 -22.07
CA GLU A 106 4.78 18.93 -21.75
C GLU A 106 4.15 18.45 -20.44
N PHE A 107 4.13 19.30 -19.41
CA PHE A 107 3.51 18.99 -18.12
C PHE A 107 1.99 18.86 -18.24
N LEU A 108 1.35 19.71 -19.04
CA LEU A 108 -0.09 19.59 -19.32
C LEU A 108 -0.41 18.24 -19.98
N SER A 109 0.42 17.81 -20.94
CA SER A 109 0.25 16.52 -21.62
C SER A 109 0.41 15.33 -20.66
N ILE A 110 1.31 15.44 -19.67
CA ILE A 110 1.49 14.41 -18.64
C ILE A 110 0.30 14.40 -17.70
N ALA A 111 -0.16 15.56 -17.24
CA ALA A 111 -1.33 15.67 -16.36
C ALA A 111 -2.59 15.09 -17.03
N GLU A 112 -2.81 15.40 -18.31
CA GLU A 112 -3.91 14.81 -19.09
C GLU A 112 -3.76 13.29 -19.21
N LYS A 113 -2.56 12.77 -19.51
CA LYS A 113 -2.30 11.32 -19.51
C LYS A 113 -2.62 10.67 -18.17
N LEU A 114 -2.15 11.26 -17.07
CA LEU A 114 -2.41 10.78 -15.70
C LEU A 114 -3.91 10.77 -15.38
N SER A 115 -4.67 11.75 -15.87
CA SER A 115 -6.11 11.80 -15.68
C SER A 115 -6.91 10.82 -16.52
N THR A 116 -6.35 10.39 -17.66
CA THR A 116 -6.99 9.38 -18.53
C THR A 116 -6.52 7.96 -18.25
N SER A 117 -5.47 7.78 -17.44
CA SER A 117 -4.87 6.49 -17.14
C SER A 117 -5.72 5.72 -16.13
N GLU A 118 -6.81 5.09 -16.58
CA GLU A 118 -7.54 4.12 -15.77
C GLU A 118 -6.82 2.76 -15.80
N HIS A 119 -6.44 2.26 -14.63
CA HIS A 119 -5.92 0.90 -14.50
C HIS A 119 -7.10 -0.07 -14.57
N PRO A 120 -7.06 -1.09 -15.45
CA PRO A 120 -8.12 -2.08 -15.52
C PRO A 120 -8.30 -2.75 -14.15
N PRO A 121 -9.52 -2.76 -13.56
CA PRO A 121 -9.74 -3.31 -12.22
C PRO A 121 -9.21 -4.73 -12.03
N HIS A 122 -9.30 -5.55 -13.08
CA HIS A 122 -8.74 -6.90 -13.13
C HIS A 122 -7.22 -6.92 -12.88
N ALA A 123 -6.46 -6.09 -13.61
CA ALA A 123 -5.01 -6.00 -13.46
C ALA A 123 -4.61 -5.50 -12.06
N THR A 124 -5.38 -4.56 -11.50
CA THR A 124 -5.16 -4.05 -10.14
C THR A 124 -5.36 -5.14 -9.10
N PHE A 125 -6.44 -5.95 -9.19
CA PHE A 125 -6.63 -7.07 -8.26
C PHE A 125 -5.56 -8.15 -8.39
N VAL A 126 -5.12 -8.48 -9.61
CA VAL A 126 -4.00 -9.41 -9.84
C VAL A 126 -2.76 -8.91 -9.08
N MET A 127 -2.37 -7.66 -9.30
CA MET A 127 -1.20 -7.05 -8.65
C MET A 127 -1.33 -6.98 -7.13
N LEU A 128 -2.51 -6.64 -6.61
CA LEU A 128 -2.75 -6.59 -5.16
C LEU A 128 -2.63 -7.98 -4.52
N LEU A 129 -3.18 -9.01 -5.15
CA LEU A 129 -3.08 -10.38 -4.65
C LEU A 129 -1.63 -10.90 -4.73
N GLU A 130 -0.93 -10.66 -5.83
CA GLU A 130 0.49 -10.95 -5.96
C GLU A 130 1.31 -10.30 -4.84
N HIS A 131 1.10 -9.01 -4.61
CA HIS A 131 1.77 -8.27 -3.54
C HIS A 131 1.44 -8.85 -2.17
N LEU A 132 0.16 -9.10 -1.89
CA LEU A 132 -0.29 -9.61 -0.61
C LEU A 132 0.35 -10.97 -0.28
N TYR A 133 0.32 -11.90 -1.22
CA TYR A 133 0.91 -13.23 -1.02
C TYR A 133 2.43 -13.16 -0.92
N GLN A 134 3.11 -12.35 -1.74
CA GLN A 134 4.55 -12.18 -1.63
C GLN A 134 4.98 -11.48 -0.33
N ALA A 135 4.25 -10.46 0.12
CA ALA A 135 4.58 -9.75 1.36
C ALA A 135 4.52 -10.67 2.59
N ASN A 136 3.60 -11.63 2.60
CA ASN A 136 3.41 -12.56 3.72
C ASN A 136 4.34 -13.79 3.64
N PHE A 137 4.49 -14.38 2.45
CA PHE A 137 5.19 -15.66 2.28
C PHE A 137 6.57 -15.54 1.62
N GLY A 138 6.92 -14.38 1.06
CA GLY A 138 8.20 -14.15 0.42
C GLY A 138 8.49 -15.18 -0.67
N THR A 139 9.68 -15.78 -0.61
CA THR A 139 10.15 -16.81 -1.54
C THR A 139 9.44 -18.16 -1.40
N HIS A 140 8.53 -18.31 -0.43
CA HIS A 140 7.66 -19.49 -0.31
C HIS A 140 6.44 -19.41 -1.24
N CYS A 141 6.17 -18.23 -1.82
CA CYS A 141 5.13 -18.05 -2.83
C CYS A 141 5.72 -18.15 -4.23
N ASP A 142 5.18 -19.07 -5.05
CA ASP A 142 5.47 -19.11 -6.48
C ASP A 142 4.67 -18.03 -7.21
N LEU A 143 5.27 -16.84 -7.33
CA LEU A 143 4.62 -15.68 -7.92
C LEU A 143 4.28 -15.87 -9.40
N GLU A 144 5.10 -16.59 -10.18
CA GLU A 144 4.84 -16.81 -11.61
C GLU A 144 3.61 -17.68 -11.84
N ASN A 145 3.48 -18.76 -11.06
CA ASN A 145 2.31 -19.62 -11.13
C ASN A 145 1.07 -18.95 -10.55
N LEU A 146 1.22 -18.16 -9.48
CA LEU A 146 0.15 -17.34 -8.93
C LEU A 146 -0.36 -16.36 -9.98
N HIS A 147 0.52 -15.60 -10.64
CA HIS A 147 0.18 -14.67 -11.72
C HIS A 147 -0.67 -15.31 -12.81
N ARG A 148 -0.21 -16.48 -13.31
CA ARG A 148 -0.90 -17.22 -14.37
C ARG A 148 -2.31 -17.62 -13.95
N LEU A 149 -2.49 -18.07 -12.71
CA LEU A 149 -3.79 -18.46 -12.19
C LEU A 149 -4.69 -17.25 -11.95
N LEU A 150 -4.16 -16.18 -11.35
CA LEU A 150 -4.89 -14.93 -11.14
C LEU A 150 -5.38 -14.33 -12.47
N LYS A 151 -4.53 -14.34 -13.51
CA LYS A 151 -4.91 -13.87 -14.85
C LYS A 151 -6.04 -14.66 -15.50
N SER A 152 -6.19 -15.93 -15.15
CA SER A 152 -7.25 -16.79 -15.69
C SER A 152 -8.61 -16.63 -15.01
N LYS A 153 -8.65 -15.98 -13.83
CA LYS A 153 -9.88 -15.75 -13.06
C LYS A 153 -10.68 -14.58 -13.59
N THR A 154 -11.99 -14.61 -13.35
CA THR A 154 -12.87 -13.48 -13.68
C THR A 154 -12.67 -12.32 -12.71
N LEU A 155 -13.20 -11.15 -13.06
CA LEU A 155 -13.14 -9.96 -12.20
C LEU A 155 -13.86 -10.19 -10.86
N GLU A 156 -15.00 -10.87 -10.91
CA GLU A 156 -15.84 -11.19 -9.75
C GLU A 156 -15.10 -12.12 -8.80
N GLU A 157 -14.49 -13.19 -9.32
CA GLU A 157 -13.69 -14.12 -8.51
C GLU A 157 -12.51 -13.41 -7.86
N LEU A 158 -11.78 -12.57 -8.60
CA LEU A 158 -10.65 -11.81 -8.07
C LEU A 158 -11.09 -10.82 -6.98
N SER A 159 -12.22 -10.14 -7.19
CA SER A 159 -12.79 -9.20 -6.22
C SER A 159 -13.19 -9.91 -4.92
N GLU A 160 -13.82 -11.08 -5.01
CA GLU A 160 -14.19 -11.86 -3.83
C GLU A 160 -12.97 -12.38 -3.05
N ILE A 161 -11.99 -12.96 -3.76
CA ILE A 161 -10.74 -13.43 -3.14
C ILE A 161 -10.02 -12.27 -2.47
N TYR A 162 -9.92 -11.14 -3.16
CA TYR A 162 -9.29 -9.94 -2.62
C TYR A 162 -10.02 -9.40 -1.40
N ALA A 163 -11.35 -9.33 -1.43
CA ALA A 163 -12.15 -8.87 -0.30
C ALA A 163 -11.90 -9.72 0.95
N SER A 164 -11.89 -11.06 0.81
CA SER A 164 -11.58 -11.97 1.92
C SER A 164 -10.15 -11.80 2.44
N ALA A 165 -9.16 -11.64 1.55
CA ALA A 165 -7.77 -11.46 1.93
C ALA A 165 -7.52 -10.10 2.61
N ALA A 166 -8.16 -9.03 2.10
CA ALA A 166 -8.10 -7.69 2.67
C ALA A 166 -8.74 -7.66 4.06
N ASP A 167 -9.91 -8.28 4.24
CA ASP A 167 -10.55 -8.40 5.55
C ASP A 167 -9.64 -9.13 6.56
N ALA A 168 -8.97 -10.21 6.14
CA ALA A 168 -8.01 -10.92 6.99
C ALA A 168 -6.83 -10.03 7.42
N GLN A 169 -6.27 -9.21 6.52
CA GLN A 169 -5.20 -8.27 6.86
C GLN A 169 -5.67 -7.20 7.84
N GLU A 170 -6.87 -6.65 7.65
CA GLU A 170 -7.44 -5.60 8.51
C GLU A 170 -7.74 -6.13 9.93
N ILE A 171 -8.23 -7.38 10.04
CA ILE A 171 -8.39 -8.09 11.32
C ILE A 171 -7.03 -8.26 12.01
N ALA A 172 -6.00 -8.68 11.28
CA ALA A 172 -4.66 -8.86 11.83
C ALA A 172 -4.04 -7.55 12.33
N ALA A 173 -4.19 -6.45 11.57
CA ALA A 173 -3.67 -5.14 11.97
C ALA A 173 -4.38 -4.57 13.23
N SER A 174 -5.65 -4.91 13.42
CA SER A 174 -6.45 -4.48 14.57
C SER A 174 -6.14 -5.26 15.86
N SER A 175 -5.43 -6.38 15.76
CA SER A 175 -5.09 -7.23 16.90
C SER A 175 -3.92 -6.66 17.72
N SER A 176 -3.79 -7.06 18.98
CA SER A 176 -2.81 -6.51 19.93
C SER A 176 -1.41 -7.11 19.80
N ASP A 177 -1.29 -8.41 19.54
CA ASP A 177 -0.03 -9.15 19.49
C ASP A 177 0.47 -9.33 18.05
N PRO A 178 1.59 -8.71 17.63
CA PRO A 178 2.10 -8.83 16.26
C PRO A 178 2.39 -10.25 15.79
N VAL A 179 2.95 -11.11 16.66
CA VAL A 179 3.38 -12.46 16.28
C VAL A 179 2.14 -13.33 16.03
N LEU A 180 1.23 -13.38 17.00
CA LEU A 180 0.00 -14.15 16.87
C LEU A 180 -0.88 -13.65 15.73
N SER A 181 -0.92 -12.33 15.50
CA SER A 181 -1.69 -11.73 14.41
C SER A 181 -1.17 -12.16 13.05
N ARG A 182 0.16 -12.16 12.88
CA ARG A 182 0.81 -12.57 11.64
C ARG A 182 0.62 -14.07 11.37
N GLU A 183 0.73 -14.92 12.39
CA GLU A 183 0.48 -16.37 12.25
C GLU A 183 -0.96 -16.68 11.85
N ARG A 184 -1.93 -15.99 12.48
CA ARG A 184 -3.35 -16.11 12.12
C ARG A 184 -3.61 -15.65 10.69
N LEU A 185 -3.02 -14.52 10.29
CA LEU A 185 -3.10 -14.02 8.92
C LEU A 185 -2.55 -15.05 7.92
N HIS A 186 -1.37 -15.59 8.18
CA HIS A 186 -0.77 -16.63 7.32
C HIS A 186 -1.69 -17.85 7.18
N THR A 187 -2.36 -18.26 8.25
CA THR A 187 -3.32 -19.37 8.22
C THR A 187 -4.51 -19.04 7.35
N MET A 188 -5.16 -17.89 7.59
CA MET A 188 -6.31 -17.44 6.78
C MET A 188 -5.97 -17.29 5.30
N LEU A 189 -4.79 -16.75 4.97
CA LEU A 189 -4.37 -16.59 3.57
C LEU A 189 -4.10 -17.92 2.87
N ARG A 190 -3.63 -18.94 3.60
CA ARG A 190 -3.50 -20.31 3.06
C ARG A 190 -4.87 -20.93 2.81
N ASP A 191 -5.83 -20.72 3.71
CA ASP A 191 -7.21 -21.23 3.53
C ASP A 191 -7.87 -20.57 2.31
N ILE A 192 -7.72 -19.25 2.16
CA ILE A 192 -8.19 -18.50 0.98
C ILE A 192 -7.49 -18.99 -0.30
N ALA A 193 -6.18 -19.21 -0.25
CA ALA A 193 -5.42 -19.75 -1.38
C ALA A 193 -5.90 -21.15 -1.78
N GLY A 194 -6.17 -22.02 -0.79
CA GLY A 194 -6.70 -23.36 -1.01
C GLY A 194 -8.08 -23.33 -1.67
N ALA A 195 -8.99 -22.49 -1.18
CA ALA A 195 -10.31 -22.30 -1.76
C ALA A 195 -10.25 -21.72 -3.19
N ALA A 196 -9.25 -20.87 -3.48
CA ALA A 196 -9.04 -20.27 -4.78
C ALA A 196 -8.24 -21.14 -5.77
N PHE A 197 -7.79 -22.33 -5.34
CA PHE A 197 -6.92 -23.25 -6.10
C PHE A 197 -5.58 -22.62 -6.51
N PHE A 198 -5.00 -21.79 -5.64
CA PHE A 198 -3.66 -21.24 -5.84
C PHE A 198 -2.56 -22.30 -5.65
N PRO A 199 -1.32 -22.04 -6.13
CA PRO A 199 -0.22 -22.96 -5.93
C PRO A 199 0.02 -23.16 -4.43
N ALA A 200 0.39 -24.38 -4.04
CA ALA A 200 0.74 -24.64 -2.66
C ALA A 200 1.89 -23.72 -2.23
N ILE A 201 1.66 -22.94 -1.18
CA ILE A 201 2.71 -22.14 -0.55
C ILE A 201 3.63 -23.12 0.17
N THR A 202 4.78 -23.43 -0.44
CA THR A 202 5.69 -24.45 0.05
C THR A 202 6.40 -23.99 1.31
N GLY A 203 6.58 -24.86 2.30
CA GLY A 203 7.42 -24.57 3.47
C GLY A 203 8.91 -24.39 3.11
N GLU A 204 9.31 -24.80 1.91
CA GLU A 204 10.68 -24.67 1.40
C GLU A 204 10.85 -23.34 0.65
N THR A 205 11.99 -22.71 0.87
CA THR A 205 12.43 -21.49 0.18
C THR A 205 12.72 -21.82 -1.28
N GLN A 206 11.96 -21.21 -2.22
CA GLN A 206 12.28 -21.34 -3.63
C GLN A 206 13.59 -20.59 -3.94
N PRO A 207 14.42 -21.07 -4.90
CA PRO A 207 15.64 -20.37 -5.31
C PRO A 207 15.36 -19.05 -6.07
N ARG A 208 14.10 -18.66 -6.20
CA ARG A 208 13.64 -17.50 -6.97
C ARG A 208 13.79 -16.21 -6.17
N LYS A 209 14.11 -15.13 -6.88
CA LYS A 209 14.24 -13.79 -6.30
C LYS A 209 12.86 -13.20 -6.03
N LEU A 210 12.73 -12.44 -4.93
CA LEU A 210 11.56 -11.60 -4.68
C LEU A 210 11.41 -10.56 -5.80
N HIS A 211 10.17 -10.29 -6.21
CA HIS A 211 9.86 -9.31 -7.26
C HIS A 211 9.42 -8.00 -6.63
N THR A 212 10.00 -6.88 -7.03
CA THR A 212 9.48 -5.57 -6.63
C THR A 212 8.22 -5.29 -7.41
N ILE A 213 7.09 -5.14 -6.71
CA ILE A 213 5.81 -4.77 -7.32
C ILE A 213 5.67 -3.25 -7.19
N PRO A 214 5.57 -2.51 -8.32
CA PRO A 214 5.49 -1.06 -8.27
C PRO A 214 4.13 -0.61 -7.74
N ILE A 215 4.11 0.54 -7.06
CA ILE A 215 2.88 1.23 -6.71
C ILE A 215 2.28 1.77 -8.02
N PRO A 216 1.02 1.45 -8.36
CA PRO A 216 0.38 2.01 -9.54
C PRO A 216 0.22 3.52 -9.41
N THR A 217 0.16 4.21 -10.54
CA THR A 217 -0.15 5.64 -10.54
C THR A 217 -1.53 5.88 -9.91
N ALA A 218 -1.61 6.79 -8.94
CA ALA A 218 -2.86 7.20 -8.32
C ALA A 218 -3.86 7.73 -9.35
N ARG A 219 -5.17 7.56 -9.08
CA ARG A 219 -6.22 8.13 -9.92
C ARG A 219 -6.21 9.66 -9.78
N CYS A 220 -5.87 10.34 -10.87
CA CYS A 220 -5.71 11.78 -10.91
C CYS A 220 -6.84 12.45 -11.69
N TYR A 221 -7.23 13.67 -11.32
CA TYR A 221 -8.12 14.51 -12.12
C TYR A 221 -7.48 15.87 -12.34
N THR A 222 -7.44 16.32 -13.59
CA THR A 222 -6.84 17.60 -13.96
C THR A 222 -7.93 18.64 -14.19
N TYR A 223 -7.85 19.76 -13.46
CA TYR A 223 -8.76 20.90 -13.61
C TYR A 223 -8.00 22.19 -13.88
N SER A 224 -8.60 23.07 -14.70
CA SER A 224 -8.06 24.39 -14.98
C SER A 224 -8.43 25.35 -13.86
N TRP A 225 -7.43 25.98 -13.25
CA TRP A 225 -7.63 26.97 -12.19
C TRP A 225 -8.56 28.13 -12.62
N ASP A 226 -8.51 28.50 -13.89
CA ASP A 226 -9.17 29.69 -14.45
C ASP A 226 -10.65 29.48 -14.78
N GLN A 227 -11.14 28.24 -14.76
CA GLN A 227 -12.48 27.89 -15.26
C GLN A 227 -13.45 27.30 -14.22
N ASP A 228 -12.97 26.91 -13.03
CA ASP A 228 -13.83 26.28 -12.04
C ASP A 228 -13.95 27.12 -10.76
N ASN A 229 -15.15 27.70 -10.58
CA ASN A 229 -15.65 28.01 -9.26
C ASN A 229 -15.65 26.70 -8.46
N PHE A 230 -14.97 26.67 -7.33
CA PHE A 230 -14.84 25.58 -6.34
C PHE A 230 -16.17 24.97 -5.84
N GLY A 231 -17.32 25.24 -6.48
CA GLY A 231 -18.63 24.64 -6.18
C GLY A 231 -18.96 23.38 -7.01
N LYS A 232 -18.05 22.87 -7.85
CA LYS A 232 -18.28 21.70 -8.74
C LYS A 232 -17.58 20.41 -8.31
N TRP A 233 -17.12 20.33 -7.06
CA TRP A 233 -16.53 19.10 -6.50
C TRP A 233 -17.51 17.91 -6.48
N GLU A 234 -18.81 18.14 -6.66
CA GLU A 234 -19.84 17.10 -6.85
C GLU A 234 -19.62 16.21 -8.10
N ARG A 235 -18.71 16.58 -9.01
CA ARG A 235 -18.41 15.81 -10.23
C ARG A 235 -17.18 14.93 -10.14
N VAL A 236 -16.49 14.92 -9.00
CA VAL A 236 -15.47 13.90 -8.71
C VAL A 236 -16.21 12.66 -8.23
N PRO A 237 -16.20 11.54 -8.96
CA PRO A 237 -16.80 10.31 -8.45
C PRO A 237 -15.98 9.83 -7.24
N ILE A 238 -16.58 9.88 -6.06
CA ILE A 238 -16.03 9.40 -4.78
C ILE A 238 -16.25 7.89 -4.67
#